data_AF-A0A7W8QFL4-F1
#
_entry.id   AF-A0A7W8QFL4-F1
#
_cell.length_a   1.000
_cell.length_b   1.000
_cell.length_c   1.000
_cell.angle_alpha   90.00
_cell.angle_beta   90.00
_cell.angle_gamma   90.00
#
_symmetry.space_group_name_H-M   'P 1'
#
loop_
_entity.id
_entity.type
_entity.pdbx_description
1 polymer ?
#
loop_
_entity_poly.entity_id
_entity_poly.type
_entity_poly.pdbx_seq_one_letter_code
_entity_poly.pdbx_strand_id
1 'polypeptide(L)'
;MDLTHINGLSVTTVMTILSEIDPDLSRFANVKHFCSWLGLCPGTKISGGKVLSAHTRHSTNRVRQALKLAAMSLSPSDSALGVFYRRLCVRMDEPRANTAVAHKLARMVHFMLARGEAILDQGQQRYEEQQRERSVATLRRCASALGFEIPPTGQPTCPPVPFNVS
;
A
#
# COMPACT_ATOMS: atom_id res chain seq x y z
N MET A 1 9.64 1.10 21.26
CA MET A 1 9.10 0.81 19.91
C MET A 1 10.22 0.28 19.07
N ASP A 2 10.15 -0.96 18.59
CA ASP A 2 11.17 -1.51 17.70
C ASP A 2 10.65 -1.55 16.25
N LEU A 3 11.16 -0.64 15.40
CA LEU A 3 10.78 -0.54 13.99
C LEU A 3 11.46 -1.61 13.12
N THR A 4 12.44 -2.34 13.65
CA THR A 4 13.20 -3.35 12.89
C THR A 4 12.37 -4.59 12.54
N HIS A 5 11.23 -4.78 13.19
CA HIS A 5 10.26 -5.83 12.87
C HIS A 5 9.60 -5.66 11.49
N ILE A 6 9.65 -4.47 10.88
CA ILE A 6 9.16 -4.30 9.50
C ILE A 6 10.22 -4.82 8.53
N ASN A 7 9.89 -5.90 7.80
CA ASN A 7 10.71 -6.40 6.70
C ASN A 7 11.08 -5.26 5.73
N GLY A 8 12.37 -5.11 5.45
CA GLY A 8 12.90 -4.07 4.55
C GLY A 8 13.48 -2.85 5.27
N LEU A 9 13.15 -2.60 6.55
CA LEU A 9 13.79 -1.54 7.33
C LEU A 9 15.11 -2.03 7.93
N SER A 10 16.22 -1.45 7.50
CA SER A 10 17.52 -1.65 8.15
C SER A 10 17.63 -0.80 9.41
N VAL A 11 18.53 -1.18 10.33
CA VAL A 11 18.85 -0.39 11.52
C VAL A 11 19.22 1.05 11.15
N THR A 12 19.97 1.23 10.06
CA THR A 12 20.35 2.56 9.55
C THR A 12 19.13 3.38 9.10
N THR A 13 18.17 2.75 8.42
CA THR A 13 16.92 3.40 8.02
C THR A 13 16.11 3.82 9.25
N VAL A 14 16.02 2.94 10.25
CA VAL A 14 15.32 3.24 11.52
C VAL A 14 16.00 4.38 12.26
N MET A 15 17.32 4.37 12.40
CA MET A 15 18.07 5.47 13.02
C MET A 15 17.85 6.80 12.28
N THR A 16 17.88 6.79 10.94
CA THR A 16 17.63 7.99 10.13
C THR A 16 16.22 8.53 10.34
N ILE A 17 15.22 7.63 10.45
CA ILE A 17 13.84 8.01 10.77
C ILE A 17 13.79 8.67 12.14
N LEU A 18 14.35 8.03 13.17
CA LEU A 18 14.31 8.52 14.55
C LEU A 18 15.12 9.81 14.76
N SER A 19 16.19 10.04 13.98
CA SER A 19 16.99 11.25 14.07
C SER A 19 16.33 12.47 13.40
N GLU A 20 15.49 12.24 12.40
CA GLU A 20 14.86 13.31 11.59
C GLU A 20 13.40 13.56 11.98
N ILE A 21 12.75 12.55 12.55
CA ILE A 21 11.37 12.60 13.02
C ILE A 21 11.42 12.51 14.53
N ASP A 22 10.99 13.59 15.19
CA ASP A 22 10.79 13.55 16.64
C ASP A 22 9.82 12.42 17.01
N PRO A 23 9.99 11.79 18.18
CA PRO A 23 9.09 10.73 18.65
C PRO A 23 7.63 11.18 18.71
N ASP A 24 7.40 12.49 18.82
CA ASP A 24 6.09 13.09 18.77
C ASP A 24 5.67 13.46 17.33
N LEU A 25 4.75 12.67 16.79
CA LEU A 25 4.11 12.89 15.49
C LEU A 25 2.92 13.86 15.56
N SER A 26 2.64 14.48 16.71
CA SER A 26 1.54 15.45 16.90
C SER A 26 1.56 16.61 15.88
N ARG A 27 2.73 16.94 15.34
CA ARG A 27 2.88 17.96 14.27
C ARG A 27 2.07 17.63 13.00
N PHE A 28 1.76 16.36 12.77
CA PHE A 28 1.01 15.91 11.61
C PHE A 28 -0.43 15.54 12.02
N ALA A 29 -1.40 16.30 11.53
CA ALA A 29 -2.82 16.03 11.81
C ALA A 29 -3.29 14.64 11.30
N ASN A 30 -2.66 14.11 10.25
CA ASN A 30 -2.94 12.77 9.74
C ASN A 30 -1.75 12.18 8.97
N VAL A 31 -1.83 10.87 8.71
CA VAL A 31 -0.81 10.13 7.94
C VAL A 31 -0.63 10.67 6.51
N LYS A 32 -1.66 11.28 5.90
CA LYS A 32 -1.56 11.87 4.56
C LYS A 32 -0.63 13.09 4.57
N HIS A 33 -0.71 13.94 5.60
CA HIS A 33 0.21 15.07 5.80
C HIS A 33 1.64 14.58 5.99
N PHE A 34 1.85 13.52 6.76
CA PHE A 34 3.16 12.90 6.92
C PHE A 34 3.73 12.42 5.56
N CYS A 35 2.96 11.63 4.81
CA CYS A 35 3.40 11.15 3.50
C CYS A 35 3.56 12.26 2.46
N SER A 36 2.80 13.35 2.56
CA SER A 36 2.92 14.53 1.70
C SER A 36 4.19 15.33 2.04
N TRP A 37 4.51 15.49 3.32
CA TRP A 37 5.74 16.12 3.80
C TRP A 37 7.00 15.37 3.33
N LEU A 38 6.97 14.03 3.34
CA LEU A 38 8.03 13.20 2.73
C LEU A 38 8.08 13.33 1.19
N GLY A 39 7.03 13.86 0.56
CA GLY A 39 6.88 13.95 -0.90
C GLY A 39 6.64 12.61 -1.59
N LEU A 40 6.21 11.59 -0.84
CA LEU A 40 5.89 10.25 -1.36
C LEU A 40 4.51 10.17 -2.02
N CYS A 41 3.67 11.19 -1.80
CA CYS A 41 2.38 11.29 -2.47
C CYS A 41 2.54 11.90 -3.87
N PRO A 42 1.78 11.43 -4.88
CA PRO A 42 1.73 12.09 -6.18
C PRO A 42 1.24 13.53 -6.00
N GLY A 43 1.89 14.48 -6.67
CA GLY A 43 1.43 15.85 -6.71
C GLY A 43 0.17 15.98 -7.55
N THR A 44 -0.55 17.09 -7.42
CA THR A 44 -1.64 17.43 -8.32
C THR A 44 -1.54 18.92 -8.64
N LYS A 45 -0.85 19.25 -9.73
CA LYS A 45 -0.70 20.62 -10.20
C LYS A 45 -1.86 20.93 -11.14
N ILE A 46 -2.85 21.70 -10.68
CA ILE A 46 -4.01 22.12 -11.48
C ILE A 46 -3.94 23.63 -11.71
N SER A 47 -4.18 24.08 -12.94
CA SER A 47 -4.37 25.49 -13.27
C SER A 47 -5.53 25.64 -14.25
N GLY A 48 -6.41 26.61 -14.01
CA GLY A 48 -7.57 26.86 -14.88
C GLY A 48 -8.48 25.65 -15.09
N GLY A 49 -8.62 24.77 -14.09
CA GLY A 49 -9.42 23.54 -14.19
C GLY A 49 -8.76 22.37 -14.94
N LYS A 50 -7.52 22.50 -15.42
CA LYS A 50 -6.78 21.43 -16.11
C LYS A 50 -5.63 20.89 -15.25
N VAL A 51 -5.47 19.57 -15.23
CA VAL A 51 -4.32 18.90 -14.56
C VAL A 51 -3.08 19.10 -15.43
N LEU A 52 -2.13 19.89 -14.92
CA LEU A 52 -0.85 20.18 -15.58
C LEU A 52 0.20 19.10 -15.32
N SER A 53 0.19 18.49 -14.12
CA SER A 53 1.11 17.40 -13.78
C SER A 53 0.65 16.64 -12.54
N ALA A 54 0.83 15.32 -12.55
CA ALA A 54 0.55 14.42 -11.43
C ALA A 54 1.83 13.77 -10.84
N HIS A 55 3.00 14.30 -11.19
CA HIS A 55 4.28 13.72 -10.76
C HIS A 55 4.52 13.92 -9.26
N THR A 56 5.16 12.93 -8.63
CA THR A 56 5.65 13.05 -7.25
C THR A 56 6.70 14.16 -7.17
N ARG A 57 6.56 15.06 -6.20
CA ARG A 57 7.50 16.17 -6.01
C ARG A 57 8.90 15.64 -5.67
N HIS A 58 9.94 16.27 -6.21
CA HIS A 58 11.31 16.05 -5.76
C HIS A 58 11.46 16.55 -4.31
N SER A 59 12.06 15.75 -3.44
CA SER A 59 12.28 16.11 -2.03
C SER A 59 13.66 15.64 -1.60
N THR A 60 14.38 16.52 -0.91
CA THR A 60 15.69 16.26 -0.30
C THR A 60 15.58 15.59 1.07
N ASN A 61 14.37 15.22 1.49
CA ASN A 61 14.12 14.62 2.79
C ASN A 61 14.87 13.28 2.94
N ARG A 62 15.73 13.18 3.96
CA ARG A 62 16.57 12.01 4.23
C ARG A 62 15.74 10.78 4.58
N VAL A 63 14.64 10.95 5.31
CA VAL A 63 13.70 9.86 5.63
C VAL A 63 13.07 9.29 4.35
N ARG A 64 12.70 10.14 3.39
CA ARG A 64 12.20 9.67 2.09
C ARG A 64 13.24 8.81 1.38
N GLN A 65 14.50 9.26 1.34
CA GLN A 65 15.58 8.50 0.69
C GLN A 65 15.80 7.16 1.39
N ALA A 66 15.85 7.16 2.72
CA ALA A 66 16.00 5.95 3.51
C ALA A 66 14.85 4.95 3.29
N LEU A 67 13.60 5.43 3.20
CA LEU A 67 12.43 4.60 2.88
C LEU A 67 12.46 4.05 1.45
N LYS A 68 12.97 4.81 0.47
CA LYS A 68 13.13 4.32 -0.91
C LYS A 68 14.23 3.27 -1.03
N LEU A 69 15.29 3.37 -0.24
CA LEU A 69 16.34 2.34 -0.15
C LEU A 69 15.78 1.07 0.49
N ALA A 70 15.02 1.21 1.58
CA ALA A 70 14.31 0.10 2.23
C ALA A 70 13.28 -0.56 1.29
N ALA A 71 12.58 0.21 0.48
CA ALA A 71 11.66 -0.33 -0.50
C ALA A 71 12.37 -1.09 -1.63
N MET A 72 13.56 -0.64 -2.05
CA MET A 72 14.35 -1.33 -3.07
C MET A 72 14.95 -2.64 -2.55
N SER A 73 15.36 -2.71 -1.28
CA SER A 73 15.87 -3.94 -0.66
C SER A 73 14.82 -5.04 -0.50
N LEU A 74 13.53 -4.70 -0.64
CA LEU A 74 12.42 -5.67 -0.64
C LEU A 74 12.27 -6.42 -1.97
N SER A 75 12.92 -5.98 -3.04
CA SER A 75 12.80 -6.61 -4.36
C SER A 75 13.16 -8.11 -4.38
N PRO A 76 14.28 -8.56 -3.77
CA PRO A 76 14.60 -10.00 -3.68
C PRO A 76 13.91 -10.71 -2.50
N SER A 77 13.22 -9.98 -1.62
CA SER A 77 12.64 -10.57 -0.40
C SER A 77 11.39 -11.39 -0.72
N ASP A 78 11.21 -12.52 -0.03
CA ASP A 78 9.99 -13.33 -0.12
C ASP A 78 8.89 -12.92 0.88
N SER A 79 9.05 -11.74 1.49
CA SER A 79 8.03 -11.17 2.38
C SER A 79 6.79 -10.69 1.61
N ALA A 80 5.66 -10.53 2.31
CA ALA A 80 4.43 -9.97 1.75
C ALA A 80 4.64 -8.60 1.06
N LEU A 81 5.56 -7.78 1.58
CA LEU A 81 5.95 -6.51 0.98
C LEU A 81 6.80 -6.68 -0.29
N GLY A 82 7.67 -7.70 -0.34
CA GLY A 82 8.41 -8.06 -1.56
C GLY A 82 7.48 -8.56 -2.68
N VAL A 83 6.51 -9.42 -2.35
CA VAL A 83 5.45 -9.84 -3.29
C VAL A 83 4.64 -8.64 -3.78
N PHE A 84 4.34 -7.68 -2.90
CA PHE A 84 3.66 -6.44 -3.28
C PHE A 84 4.52 -5.56 -4.21
N TYR A 85 5.82 -5.42 -3.95
CA TYR A 85 6.76 -4.72 -4.83
C TYR A 85 6.76 -5.33 -6.23
N ARG A 86 6.92 -6.66 -6.34
CA ARG A 86 6.91 -7.35 -7.64
C ARG A 86 5.62 -7.13 -8.42
N ARG A 87 4.46 -7.22 -7.76
CA ARG A 87 3.15 -6.94 -8.39
C ARG A 87 3.03 -5.50 -8.91
N LEU A 88 3.64 -4.53 -8.23
CA LEU A 88 3.67 -3.15 -8.70
C LEU A 88 4.58 -3.00 -9.92
N CYS A 89 5.77 -3.59 -9.91
CA CYS A 89 6.71 -3.51 -11.04
C CYS A 89 6.13 -4.10 -12.35
N VAL A 90 5.24 -5.08 -12.27
CA VAL A 90 4.52 -5.60 -13.45
C VAL A 90 3.55 -4.55 -14.04
N ARG A 91 3.01 -3.65 -13.22
CA ARG A 91 1.99 -2.68 -13.63
C ARG A 91 2.54 -1.31 -13.98
N MET A 92 3.72 -0.94 -13.48
CA MET A 92 4.30 0.39 -13.65
C MET A 92 5.83 0.35 -13.58
N ASP A 93 6.46 1.41 -14.08
CA ASP A 93 7.91 1.59 -14.05
C ASP A 93 8.49 1.40 -12.65
N GLU A 94 9.66 0.78 -12.55
CA GLU A 94 10.32 0.47 -11.29
C GLU A 94 10.48 1.67 -10.34
N PRO A 95 10.84 2.90 -10.79
CA PRO A 95 10.93 4.06 -9.91
C PRO A 95 9.58 4.48 -9.31
N ARG A 96 8.48 4.28 -10.06
CA ARG A 96 7.10 4.54 -9.60
C ARG A 96 6.66 3.48 -8.61
N ALA A 97 6.95 2.20 -8.91
CA ALA A 97 6.70 1.09 -8.00
C ALA A 97 7.44 1.28 -6.66
N ASN A 98 8.74 1.61 -6.71
CA ASN A 98 9.55 1.87 -5.53
C ASN A 98 8.98 3.02 -4.67
N THR A 99 8.51 4.10 -5.31
CA THR A 99 7.90 5.23 -4.60
C THR A 99 6.57 4.82 -3.94
N ALA A 100 5.77 3.97 -4.58
CA ALA A 100 4.53 3.44 -4.01
C ALA A 100 4.78 2.49 -2.82
N VAL A 101 5.83 1.66 -2.88
CA VAL A 101 6.22 0.80 -1.76
C VAL A 101 6.78 1.64 -0.61
N ALA A 102 7.63 2.63 -0.89
CA ALA A 102 8.11 3.58 0.11
C ALA A 102 6.94 4.35 0.78
N HIS A 103 5.89 4.69 0.02
CA HIS A 103 4.66 5.27 0.57
C HIS A 103 3.95 4.30 1.52
N LYS A 104 3.86 3.00 1.19
CA LYS A 104 3.31 1.97 2.10
C LYS A 104 4.15 1.84 3.38
N LEU A 105 5.49 1.81 3.27
CA LEU A 105 6.41 1.81 4.40
C LEU A 105 6.22 3.04 5.29
N ALA A 106 6.12 4.24 4.71
CA ALA A 106 5.91 5.48 5.45
C ALA A 106 4.62 5.45 6.30
N ARG A 107 3.54 4.91 5.75
CA ARG A 107 2.28 4.74 6.51
C ARG A 107 2.46 3.81 7.70
N MET A 108 3.19 2.70 7.51
CA MET A 108 3.51 1.78 8.61
C MET A 108 4.43 2.44 9.64
N VAL A 109 5.43 3.23 9.25
CA VAL A 109 6.27 3.93 10.23
C VAL A 109 5.43 4.92 11.07
N HIS A 110 4.56 5.70 10.43
CA HIS A 110 3.73 6.69 11.12
C HIS A 110 2.81 6.06 12.17
N PHE A 111 2.07 5.01 11.82
CA PHE A 111 1.13 4.39 12.75
C PHE A 111 1.85 3.67 13.92
N MET A 112 3.08 3.15 13.73
CA MET A 112 3.85 2.49 14.78
C MET A 112 4.30 3.52 15.80
N LEU A 113 4.79 4.66 15.31
CA LEU A 113 5.20 5.77 16.15
C LEU A 113 4.01 6.45 16.86
N ALA A 114 2.88 6.65 16.16
CA ALA A 114 1.74 7.40 16.70
C ALA A 114 0.87 6.61 17.68
N ARG A 115 0.74 5.28 17.52
CA ARG A 115 -0.16 4.46 18.35
C ARG A 115 0.57 3.55 19.32
N GLY A 116 1.87 3.36 19.16
CA GLY A 116 2.63 2.45 20.01
C GLY A 116 2.16 0.99 19.95
N GLU A 117 1.34 0.64 18.98
CA GLU A 117 0.88 -0.72 18.74
C GLU A 117 1.61 -1.25 17.50
N ALA A 118 2.01 -2.51 17.56
CA ALA A 118 2.40 -3.25 16.37
C ALA A 118 1.27 -3.07 15.35
N ILE A 119 1.54 -2.37 14.25
CA ILE A 119 0.55 -2.16 13.20
C ILE A 119 0.36 -3.49 12.51
N LEU A 120 -0.54 -4.27 13.05
CA LEU A 120 -1.11 -5.42 12.41
C LEU A 120 -2.56 -5.39 12.84
N ASP A 121 -3.33 -4.46 12.27
CA ASP A 121 -4.68 -4.79 11.79
C ASP A 121 -5.46 -3.55 11.35
N GLN A 122 -5.90 -2.68 12.25
CA GLN A 122 -7.09 -1.86 11.95
C GLN A 122 -6.98 -0.89 10.75
N GLY A 123 -5.80 -0.31 10.50
CA GLY A 123 -5.59 0.63 9.38
C GLY A 123 -5.25 -0.06 8.05
N GLN A 124 -4.60 -1.22 8.13
CA GLN A 124 -4.24 -2.04 6.97
C GLN A 124 -5.44 -2.87 6.55
N GLN A 125 -6.18 -3.48 7.48
CA GLN A 125 -7.45 -4.16 7.26
C GLN A 125 -8.45 -3.24 6.58
N ARG A 126 -8.73 -2.03 7.09
CA ARG A 126 -9.67 -1.11 6.42
C ARG A 126 -9.25 -0.73 4.99
N TYR A 127 -7.94 -0.64 4.73
CA TYR A 127 -7.44 -0.35 3.38
C TYR A 127 -7.50 -1.60 2.48
N GLU A 128 -7.14 -2.77 3.00
CA GLU A 128 -7.24 -4.06 2.33
C GLU A 128 -8.69 -4.44 2.04
N GLU A 129 -9.61 -4.18 2.97
CA GLU A 129 -11.06 -4.29 2.82
C GLU A 129 -11.55 -3.38 1.70
N GLN A 130 -11.21 -2.08 1.69
CA GLN A 130 -11.58 -1.20 0.58
C GLN A 130 -10.96 -1.62 -0.76
N GLN A 131 -9.74 -2.15 -0.77
CA GLN A 131 -9.12 -2.68 -1.99
C GLN A 131 -9.79 -3.98 -2.44
N ARG A 132 -10.20 -4.82 -1.50
CA ARG A 132 -10.92 -6.08 -1.73
C ARG A 132 -12.32 -5.79 -2.26
N GLU A 133 -13.04 -4.85 -1.66
CA GLU A 133 -14.33 -4.34 -2.13
C GLU A 133 -14.21 -3.80 -3.56
N ARG A 134 -13.18 -2.99 -3.86
CA ARG A 134 -12.92 -2.50 -5.22
C ARG A 134 -12.60 -3.62 -6.21
N SER A 135 -11.81 -4.61 -5.79
CA SER A 135 -11.47 -5.78 -6.60
C SER A 135 -12.73 -6.62 -6.90
N VAL A 136 -13.56 -6.87 -5.89
CA VAL A 136 -14.83 -7.59 -6.03
C VAL A 136 -15.80 -6.81 -6.92
N ALA A 137 -15.91 -5.50 -6.74
CA ALA A 137 -16.75 -4.66 -7.61
C ALA A 137 -16.27 -4.68 -9.07
N THR A 138 -14.95 -4.70 -9.29
CA THR A 138 -14.37 -4.81 -10.64
C THR A 138 -14.67 -6.17 -11.26
N LEU A 139 -14.49 -7.26 -10.50
CA LEU A 139 -14.81 -8.61 -10.94
C LEU A 139 -16.30 -8.77 -11.28
N ARG A 140 -17.19 -8.26 -10.44
CA ARG A 140 -18.64 -8.25 -10.69
C ARG A 140 -18.98 -7.52 -11.98
N ARG A 141 -18.35 -6.36 -12.22
CA ARG A 141 -18.55 -5.58 -13.46
C ARG A 141 -18.03 -6.30 -14.70
N CYS A 142 -16.90 -7.00 -14.60
CA CYS A 142 -16.35 -7.80 -15.71
C CYS A 142 -17.22 -9.04 -15.99
N ALA A 143 -17.68 -9.75 -14.96
CA ALA A 143 -18.55 -10.91 -15.12
C ALA A 143 -19.89 -10.53 -15.77
N SER A 144 -20.52 -9.43 -15.31
CA SER A 144 -21.76 -8.94 -15.92
C SER A 144 -21.58 -8.56 -17.39
N ALA A 145 -20.42 -8.02 -17.78
CA ALA A 145 -20.12 -7.69 -19.17
C ALA A 145 -19.96 -8.93 -20.07
N LEU A 146 -19.63 -10.09 -19.50
CA LEU A 146 -19.48 -11.36 -20.19
C LEU A 146 -20.71 -12.28 -20.06
N GLY A 147 -21.78 -11.81 -19.43
CA GLY A 147 -23.01 -12.59 -19.20
C GLY A 147 -22.92 -13.62 -18.07
N PHE A 148 -21.94 -13.49 -17.18
CA PHE A 148 -21.78 -14.36 -16.02
C PHE A 148 -22.13 -13.61 -14.72
N GLU A 149 -22.73 -14.31 -13.76
CA GLU A 149 -22.93 -13.81 -12.39
C GLU A 149 -21.97 -14.52 -11.42
N ILE A 150 -21.37 -13.76 -10.49
CA ILE A 150 -20.48 -14.31 -9.46
C ILE A 150 -21.31 -14.54 -8.19
N PRO A 151 -21.72 -15.78 -7.89
CA PRO A 151 -22.43 -16.07 -6.64
C PRO A 151 -21.50 -15.88 -5.43
N PRO A 152 -22.02 -15.40 -4.29
CA PRO A 152 -21.25 -15.36 -3.05
C PRO A 152 -20.88 -16.79 -2.64
N THR A 153 -19.59 -17.04 -2.40
CA THR A 153 -19.08 -18.37 -2.05
C THR A 153 -19.78 -18.86 -0.78
N GLY A 154 -20.65 -19.87 -0.93
CA GLY A 154 -21.54 -20.34 0.14
C GLY A 154 -22.79 -21.07 -0.35
N GLN A 155 -23.13 -21.00 -1.64
CA GLN A 155 -24.19 -21.84 -2.21
C GLN A 155 -23.60 -23.05 -2.94
N PRO A 156 -23.94 -24.30 -2.53
CA PRO A 156 -23.64 -25.47 -3.33
C PRO A 156 -24.51 -25.41 -4.59
N THR A 157 -23.97 -24.87 -5.68
CA THR A 157 -24.67 -24.86 -6.96
C THR A 157 -24.41 -26.17 -7.69
N CYS A 158 -25.10 -27.23 -7.26
CA CYS A 158 -25.54 -28.29 -8.14
C CYS A 158 -26.70 -29.04 -7.46
N PRO A 159 -27.94 -29.00 -7.99
CA PRO A 159 -28.93 -29.99 -7.58
C PRO A 159 -28.44 -31.37 -8.03
N PRO A 160 -28.55 -32.43 -7.19
CA PRO A 160 -28.15 -33.76 -7.58
C PRO A 160 -28.94 -34.20 -8.81
N VAL A 161 -28.23 -34.50 -9.90
CA VAL A 161 -28.83 -35.13 -11.08
C VAL A 161 -29.29 -36.54 -10.71
N PRO A 162 -30.57 -36.90 -10.86
CA PRO A 162 -31.00 -38.28 -10.67
C PRO A 162 -30.39 -39.13 -11.79
N PHE A 163 -29.44 -39.98 -11.42
CA PHE A 163 -28.88 -40.99 -12.31
C PHE A 163 -29.93 -42.09 -12.48
N ASN A 164 -30.79 -41.95 -13.49
CA ASN A 164 -31.78 -42.97 -13.81
C ASN A 164 -31.05 -44.12 -14.54
N VAL A 165 -30.80 -45.21 -13.82
CA VAL A 165 -30.30 -46.47 -14.38
C VAL A 165 -31.52 -47.31 -14.75
N SER A 166 -31.66 -47.58 -16.05
CA SER A 166 -32.68 -48.45 -16.65
C SER A 166 -32.60 -49.89 -16.16
#